data_AF-A0A927R5B7-F1
#
_entry.id   AF-A0A927R5B7-F1
#
_cell.length_a   1.000
_cell.length_b   1.000
_cell.length_c   1.000
_cell.angle_alpha   90.00
_cell.angle_beta   90.00
_cell.angle_gamma   90.00
#
_symmetry.space_group_name_H-M   'P 1'
#
loop_
_entity.id
_entity.type
_entity.pdbx_description
1 polymer ?
#
loop_
_entity_poly.entity_id
_entity_poly.type
_entity_poly.pdbx_seq_one_letter_code
_entity_poly.pdbx_strand_id
1 'polypeptide(L)'
;MDKITRKTSFGQWFSPINLQLVEENVKTLKLDTYTKKLTTESFLRLLLFAQLHETESLHALSDCLFDEQLQTGVNLDSISVSQLSPRLNGWIPRYFNSFLSI
;
A
#
# COMPACT_ATOMS: atom_id res chain seq x y z
N MET A 1 27.07 -19.64 -3.12
CA MET A 1 26.70 -18.50 -2.27
C MET A 1 25.20 -18.32 -2.39
N ASP A 2 24.48 -18.89 -1.43
CA ASP A 2 23.01 -18.92 -1.42
C ASP A 2 22.45 -17.50 -1.39
N LYS A 3 21.73 -17.14 -2.47
CA LYS A 3 20.86 -15.96 -2.47
C LYS A 3 19.67 -16.28 -1.58
N ILE A 4 19.85 -16.15 -0.26
CA ILE A 4 18.74 -16.05 0.66
C ILE A 4 18.09 -14.71 0.35
N THR A 5 17.10 -14.69 -0.54
CA THR A 5 16.14 -13.60 -0.66
C THR A 5 15.39 -13.57 0.66
N ARG A 6 16.00 -12.97 1.70
CA ARG A 6 15.37 -12.79 3.01
C ARG A 6 14.17 -11.89 2.77
N LYS A 7 13.00 -12.51 2.60
CA LYS A 7 11.73 -11.79 2.71
C LYS A 7 11.75 -11.17 4.11
N THR A 8 11.65 -9.84 4.17
CA THR A 8 11.52 -9.14 5.45
C THR A 8 10.30 -9.72 6.20
N SER A 9 10.30 -9.67 7.54
CA SER A 9 9.14 -10.12 8.32
C SER A 9 7.84 -9.44 7.85
N PHE A 10 7.94 -8.18 7.43
CA PHE A 10 6.87 -7.44 6.77
C PHE A 10 6.42 -8.07 5.44
N GLY A 11 7.36 -8.44 4.57
CA GLY A 11 7.06 -9.13 3.31
C GLY A 11 6.43 -10.50 3.49
N GLN A 12 6.69 -11.20 4.61
CA GLN A 12 6.03 -12.46 4.94
C GLN A 12 4.57 -12.26 5.36
N TRP A 13 4.29 -11.22 6.14
CA TRP A 13 2.92 -10.82 6.51
C TRP A 13 2.04 -10.47 5.32
N PHE A 14 2.65 -10.04 4.21
CA PHE A 14 1.95 -9.72 2.97
C PHE A 14 1.66 -10.96 2.08
N SER A 15 2.30 -12.10 2.37
CA SER A 15 2.17 -13.34 1.59
C SER A 15 0.76 -13.93 1.48
N PRO A 16 -0.17 -13.80 2.45
CA PRO A 16 -1.52 -14.37 2.32
C PRO A 16 -2.45 -13.54 1.42
N ILE A 17 -2.03 -12.33 1.01
CA ILE A 17 -2.83 -11.49 0.12
C ILE A 17 -2.67 -11.99 -1.32
N ASN A 18 -3.80 -12.28 -1.99
CA ASN A 18 -3.80 -12.62 -3.40
C ASN A 18 -3.53 -11.37 -4.25
N LEU A 19 -2.24 -11.07 -4.48
CA LEU A 19 -1.82 -9.89 -5.24
C LEU A 19 -2.26 -9.91 -6.70
N GLN A 20 -2.42 -11.10 -7.27
CA GLN A 20 -2.93 -11.21 -8.64
C GLN A 20 -4.37 -10.72 -8.72
N LEU A 21 -5.24 -11.12 -7.78
CA LEU A 21 -6.61 -10.62 -7.69
C LEU A 21 -6.66 -9.11 -7.45
N VAL A 22 -5.76 -8.59 -6.60
CA VAL A 22 -5.65 -7.14 -6.38
C VAL A 22 -5.27 -6.44 -7.68
N GLU A 23 -4.26 -6.92 -8.40
CA GLU A 23 -3.78 -6.36 -9.65
C GLU A 23 -4.87 -6.37 -10.75
N GLU A 24 -5.62 -7.48 -10.87
CA GLU A 24 -6.73 -7.61 -11.80
C GLU A 24 -7.83 -6.57 -11.51
N ASN A 25 -8.18 -6.37 -10.22
CA ASN A 25 -9.15 -5.36 -9.82
C ASN A 25 -8.64 -3.93 -10.06
N VAL A 26 -7.36 -3.66 -9.76
CA VAL A 26 -6.71 -2.37 -10.05
C VAL A 26 -6.82 -2.01 -11.52
N LYS A 27 -6.54 -2.97 -12.41
CA LYS A 27 -6.60 -2.79 -13.87
C LYS A 27 -8.04 -2.58 -14.33
N THR A 28 -8.96 -3.44 -13.88
CA THR A 28 -10.38 -3.42 -14.28
C THR A 28 -11.03 -2.10 -13.93
N LEU A 29 -10.79 -1.61 -12.72
CA LEU A 29 -11.40 -0.39 -12.21
C LEU A 29 -10.55 0.86 -12.48
N LYS A 30 -9.39 0.71 -13.16
CA LYS A 30 -8.48 1.81 -13.55
C LYS A 30 -8.01 2.66 -12.37
N LEU A 31 -7.75 1.99 -11.25
CA LEU A 31 -7.54 2.67 -9.96
C LEU A 31 -6.15 3.29 -9.83
N ASP A 32 -5.22 2.86 -10.68
CA ASP A 32 -3.86 3.41 -10.74
C ASP A 32 -3.62 4.33 -11.95
N THR A 33 -4.62 4.56 -12.81
CA THR A 33 -4.46 5.27 -14.10
C THR A 33 -3.91 6.70 -13.97
N TYR A 34 -4.17 7.37 -12.84
CA TYR A 34 -3.70 8.74 -12.58
C TYR A 34 -2.68 8.83 -11.43
N THR A 35 -2.21 7.71 -10.90
CA THR A 35 -1.22 7.67 -9.82
C THR A 35 0.13 7.25 -10.34
N LYS A 36 1.10 8.18 -10.30
CA LYS A 36 2.48 7.92 -10.74
C LYS A 36 3.38 7.34 -9.65
N LYS A 37 3.11 7.63 -8.37
CA LYS A 37 4.01 7.29 -7.25
C LYS A 37 3.37 6.38 -6.21
N LEU A 38 2.09 6.61 -5.88
CA LEU A 38 1.36 5.84 -4.87
C LEU A 38 0.41 4.85 -5.55
N THR A 39 0.94 3.72 -5.99
CA THR A 39 0.14 2.63 -6.57
C THR A 39 -0.80 2.04 -5.52
N THR A 40 -1.80 1.30 -5.97
CA THR A 40 -2.71 0.58 -5.08
C THR A 40 -1.95 -0.41 -4.21
N GLU A 41 -1.03 -1.17 -4.81
CA GLU A 41 -0.26 -2.16 -4.09
C GLU A 41 0.55 -1.53 -2.96
N SER A 42 1.29 -0.45 -3.27
CA SER A 42 2.11 0.23 -2.28
C SER A 42 1.27 0.92 -1.20
N PHE A 43 0.09 1.43 -1.56
CA PHE A 43 -0.85 1.99 -0.59
C PHE A 43 -1.42 0.91 0.34
N LEU A 44 -1.77 -0.28 -0.17
CA LEU A 44 -2.20 -1.42 0.65
C LEU A 44 -1.11 -1.87 1.61
N ARG A 45 0.14 -1.95 1.14
CA ARG A 45 1.30 -2.24 1.99
C ARG A 45 1.42 -1.20 3.12
N LEU A 46 1.25 0.08 2.82
CA LEU A 46 1.25 1.14 3.84
C LEU A 46 0.12 1.01 4.87
N LEU A 47 -1.10 0.69 4.44
CA LEU A 47 -2.22 0.50 5.36
C LEU A 47 -2.00 -0.69 6.29
N LEU A 48 -1.42 -1.78 5.78
CA LEU A 48 -1.06 -2.94 6.60
C LEU A 48 0.08 -2.64 7.57
N PHE A 49 1.07 -1.87 7.14
CA PHE A 49 2.10 -1.36 8.03
C PHE A 49 1.48 -0.53 9.16
N ALA A 50 0.61 0.43 8.82
CA ALA A 50 -0.09 1.26 9.79
C ALA A 50 -0.91 0.43 10.78
N GLN A 51 -1.59 -0.61 10.31
CA GLN A 51 -2.34 -1.53 11.17
C GLN A 51 -1.44 -2.34 12.10
N LEU A 52 -0.31 -2.85 11.59
CA LEU A 52 0.63 -3.67 12.36
C LEU A 52 1.35 -2.85 13.44
N HIS A 53 1.64 -1.58 13.14
CA HIS A 53 2.32 -0.65 14.04
C HIS A 53 1.35 0.23 14.84
N GLU A 54 0.04 -0.07 14.79
CA GLU A 54 -1.02 0.67 15.49
C GLU A 54 -0.89 2.19 15.29
N THR A 55 -0.57 2.60 14.05
CA THR A 55 -0.28 4.00 13.73
C THR A 55 -1.54 4.84 13.83
N GLU A 56 -1.51 5.82 14.74
CA GLU A 56 -2.71 6.54 15.19
C GLU A 56 -3.31 7.50 14.15
N SER A 57 -2.54 7.90 13.12
CA SER A 57 -3.02 8.83 12.11
C SER A 57 -2.22 8.79 10.81
N LEU A 58 -2.77 9.39 9.76
CA LEU A 58 -2.04 9.62 8.50
C LEU A 58 -0.79 10.49 8.69
N HIS A 59 -0.78 11.40 9.66
CA HIS A 59 0.40 12.23 9.97
C HIS A 59 1.50 11.37 10.60
N ALA A 60 1.15 10.53 11.58
CA ALA A 60 2.10 9.59 12.19
C ALA A 60 2.64 8.59 11.16
N LEU A 61 1.79 8.10 10.24
CA LEU A 61 2.22 7.23 9.14
C LEU A 61 3.18 7.94 8.17
N SER A 62 2.97 9.23 7.95
CA SER A 62 3.86 10.07 7.17
C SER A 62 5.23 10.21 7.82
N ASP A 63 5.27 10.37 9.14
CA ASP A 63 6.55 10.49 9.85
C ASP A 63 7.36 9.19 9.75
N CYS A 64 6.69 8.04 9.68
CA CYS A 64 7.34 6.76 9.37
C CYS A 64 7.88 6.69 7.93
N LEU A 65 7.26 7.36 6.97
CA LEU A 65 7.66 7.34 5.57
C LEU A 65 8.99 8.08 5.30
N PHE A 66 9.58 8.79 6.26
CA PHE A 66 10.96 9.29 6.13
C PHE A 66 12.01 8.18 6.19
N ASP A 67 11.64 6.97 6.65
CA ASP A 67 12.52 5.81 6.70
C ASP A 67 12.68 5.15 5.31
N GLU A 68 13.91 5.15 4.78
CA GLU A 68 14.24 4.54 3.47
C GLU A 68 14.01 3.02 3.42
N GLN A 69 14.15 2.31 4.55
CA GLN A 69 13.86 0.89 4.64
C GLN A 69 12.36 0.62 4.52
N LEU A 70 11.54 1.47 5.15
CA LEU A 70 10.09 1.40 5.00
C LEU A 70 9.71 1.66 3.54
N GLN A 71 10.19 2.76 2.95
CA GLN A 71 9.93 3.09 1.54
C GLN A 71 10.27 1.93 0.59
N THR A 72 11.41 1.28 0.80
CA THR A 72 11.82 0.09 0.04
C THR A 72 10.88 -1.09 0.27
N GLY A 73 10.47 -1.34 1.52
CA GLY A 73 9.58 -2.44 1.90
C GLY A 73 8.15 -2.30 1.36
N VAL A 74 7.67 -1.06 1.22
CA VAL A 74 6.35 -0.76 0.64
C VAL A 74 6.40 -0.46 -0.86
N ASN A 75 7.57 -0.56 -1.50
CA ASN A 75 7.79 -0.28 -2.92
C ASN A 75 7.31 1.13 -3.32
N LEU A 76 7.85 2.15 -2.64
CA LEU A 76 7.52 3.55 -2.87
C LEU A 76 8.74 4.37 -3.25
N ASP A 77 8.65 5.07 -4.38
CA ASP A 77 9.55 6.16 -4.71
C ASP A 77 9.06 7.42 -3.99
N SER A 78 9.77 7.86 -2.94
CA SER A 78 9.61 9.14 -2.21
C SER A 78 8.26 9.86 -2.41
N ILE A 79 7.37 9.70 -1.43
CA ILE A 79 6.01 10.23 -1.40
C ILE A 79 5.85 11.28 -0.31
N SER A 80 5.07 12.32 -0.61
CA SER A 80 4.66 13.31 0.39
C SER A 80 3.31 12.97 1.03
N VAL A 81 3.14 13.38 2.28
CA VAL A 81 1.90 13.27 3.09
C VAL A 81 0.65 13.71 2.34
N SER A 82 0.77 14.80 1.58
CA SER A 82 -0.30 15.39 0.78
C SER A 82 -0.86 14.45 -0.29
N GLN A 83 -0.16 13.36 -0.62
CA GLN A 83 -0.60 12.35 -1.57
C GLN A 83 -1.36 11.19 -0.88
N LEU A 84 -1.21 11.02 0.44
CA LEU A 84 -1.88 9.95 1.20
C LEU A 84 -3.36 10.22 1.42
N SER A 85 -3.73 11.43 1.87
CA SER A 85 -5.13 11.75 2.19
C SER A 85 -6.06 11.70 0.97
N PRO A 86 -5.70 12.25 -0.21
CA PRO A 86 -6.54 12.13 -1.40
C PRO A 86 -6.66 10.67 -1.87
N ARG A 87 -5.60 9.87 -1.67
CA ARG A 87 -5.64 8.45 -1.97
C ARG A 87 -6.65 7.77 -1.07
N LEU A 88 -6.54 7.89 0.25
CA LEU A 88 -7.47 7.29 1.20
C LEU A 88 -8.94 7.64 0.88
N ASN A 89 -9.23 8.93 0.69
CA ASN A 89 -10.59 9.42 0.43
C ASN A 89 -11.14 8.99 -0.94
N GLY A 90 -10.29 8.82 -1.95
CA GLY A 90 -10.71 8.40 -3.29
C GLY A 90 -10.77 6.88 -3.48
N TRP A 91 -10.02 6.14 -2.67
CA TRP A 91 -9.85 4.69 -2.75
C TRP A 91 -10.97 3.96 -1.99
N ILE A 92 -11.31 4.41 -0.77
CA ILE A 92 -12.37 3.78 0.06
C ILE A 92 -13.72 3.73 -0.68
N PRO A 93 -14.27 4.83 -1.24
CA PRO A 93 -15.60 4.77 -1.85
C PRO A 93 -15.66 3.96 -3.16
N ARG A 94 -14.53 3.82 -3.87
CA ARG A 94 -14.47 3.12 -5.16
C ARG A 94 -14.16 1.62 -5.03
N TYR A 95 -13.28 1.26 -4.11
CA TYR A 95 -12.95 -0.14 -3.82
C TYR A 95 -13.98 -0.82 -2.91
N PHE A 96 -14.47 -0.14 -1.87
CA PHE A 96 -15.37 -0.77 -0.90
C PHE A 96 -16.76 -1.06 -1.49
N ASN A 97 -17.28 -0.15 -2.31
CA ASN A 97 -18.56 -0.35 -3.00
C ASN A 97 -18.51 -1.45 -4.07
N SER A 98 -17.34 -1.73 -4.67
CA SER A 98 -17.20 -2.81 -5.63
C SER A 98 -17.06 -4.19 -4.96
N PHE A 99 -16.57 -4.24 -3.71
CA PHE A 99 -16.42 -5.47 -2.95
C PHE A 99 -17.71 -5.91 -2.22
N LEU A 100 -18.54 -4.96 -1.77
CA LEU A 100 -19.82 -5.22 -1.07
C LEU A 100 -21.02 -5.47 -2.00
N SER A 101 -20.85 -5.32 -3.31
CA SER A 101 -21.91 -5.57 -4.29
C SER A 101 -21.90 -7.02 -4.83
N ILE A 102 -21.11 -7.90 -4.21
CA ILE A 102 -21.11 -9.36 -4.36
C ILE A 102 -21.76 -9.95 -3.12
#